data_AF-A0A399X2V0-F1
#
_entry.id   AF-A0A399X2V0-F1
#
_cell.length_a   1.000
_cell.length_b   1.000
_cell.length_c   1.000
_cell.angle_alpha   90.00
_cell.angle_beta   90.00
_cell.angle_gamma   90.00
#
_symmetry.space_group_name_H-M   'P 1'
#
loop_
_entity.id
_entity.type
_entity.pdbx_description
1 polymer ?
#
loop_
_entity_poly.entity_id
_entity_poly.type
_entity_poly.pdbx_seq_one_letter_code
_entity_poly.pdbx_strand_id
1 'polypeptide(L)'
;MTPGRNVVEGLESYFAANGCVRIADSARRNAEGQKYKKGYEVRLVATSLDELFDIQGLLVEAGISFGRPYVKVRRIVQPIYGRDNVKRFLELMGESLDI
;
A
#
# COMPACT_ATOMS: atom_id res chain seq x y z
N MET A 1 1.93 4.82 -17.51
CA MET A 1 2.41 6.20 -17.25
C MET A 1 3.24 6.15 -15.99
N THR A 2 4.49 6.59 -16.07
CA THR A 2 5.40 6.64 -14.91
C THR A 2 5.11 7.93 -14.13
N PRO A 3 4.88 7.87 -12.81
CA PRO A 3 4.60 9.06 -12.02
C PRO A 3 5.81 10.02 -11.96
N GLY A 4 5.54 11.30 -11.70
CA GLY A 4 6.58 12.29 -11.48
C GLY A 4 7.38 12.01 -10.20
N ARG A 5 8.62 12.51 -10.14
CA ARG A 5 9.53 12.30 -8.99
C ARG A 5 8.91 12.74 -7.65
N ASN A 6 8.22 13.88 -7.63
CA ASN A 6 7.56 14.40 -6.43
C ASN A 6 6.48 13.45 -5.89
N VAL A 7 5.81 12.70 -6.77
CA VAL A 7 4.78 11.73 -6.37
C VAL A 7 5.42 10.55 -5.65
N VAL A 8 6.55 10.06 -6.19
CA VAL A 8 7.29 8.94 -5.58
C VAL A 8 7.86 9.35 -4.23
N GLU A 9 8.53 10.51 -4.15
CA GLU A 9 9.10 11.03 -2.89
C GLU A 9 8.01 11.25 -1.82
N GLY A 10 6.81 11.72 -2.21
CA GLY A 10 5.68 11.86 -1.31
C GLY A 10 5.20 10.51 -0.75
N LEU A 11 4.96 9.52 -1.62
CA LEU A 11 4.55 8.18 -1.19
C LEU A 11 5.62 7.49 -0.33
N GLU A 12 6.90 7.66 -0.68
CA GLU A 12 8.03 7.13 0.08
C GLU A 12 8.08 7.74 1.49
N SER A 13 7.87 9.05 1.62
CA SER A 13 7.83 9.73 2.92
C SER A 13 6.75 9.13 3.84
N TYR A 14 5.51 8.97 3.35
CA TYR A 14 4.43 8.35 4.13
C TYR A 14 4.69 6.88 4.46
N PHE A 15 5.31 6.15 3.54
CA PHE A 15 5.66 4.75 3.75
C PHE A 15 6.78 4.58 4.78
N ALA A 16 7.85 5.37 4.69
CA ALA A 16 8.96 5.36 5.64
C ALA A 16 8.53 5.78 7.05
N ALA A 17 7.58 6.72 7.15
CA ALA A 17 7.11 7.19 8.45
C ALA A 17 6.46 6.07 9.27
N ASN A 18 5.51 5.33 8.69
CA ASN A 18 4.67 4.37 9.43
C ASN A 18 4.03 3.29 8.54
N GLY A 19 4.44 3.18 7.29
CA GLY A 19 3.88 2.24 6.33
C GLY A 19 4.23 0.80 6.67
N CYS A 20 3.43 -0.15 6.18
CA CYS A 20 3.82 -1.55 6.21
C CYS A 20 3.24 -2.35 5.06
N VAL A 21 3.97 -3.37 4.65
CA VAL A 21 3.60 -4.31 3.60
C VAL A 21 3.22 -5.63 4.26
N ARG A 22 2.12 -6.22 3.81
CA ARG A 22 1.74 -7.59 4.12
C ARG A 22 1.71 -8.38 2.83
N ILE A 23 2.66 -9.29 2.68
CA ILE A 23 2.74 -10.23 1.57
C ILE A 23 2.03 -11.53 1.93
N ALA A 24 1.29 -12.10 0.98
CA ALA A 24 0.68 -13.39 1.16
C ALA A 24 1.75 -14.49 1.06
N ASP A 25 1.94 -15.25 2.13
CA ASP A 25 2.71 -16.49 2.12
C ASP A 25 2.09 -17.56 1.19
N SER A 26 2.80 -17.87 0.11
CA SER A 26 2.38 -18.82 -0.94
C SER A 26 2.37 -20.27 -0.45
N ALA A 27 3.33 -20.67 0.39
CA ALA A 27 3.38 -22.02 0.96
C ALA A 27 2.18 -22.26 1.87
N ARG A 28 1.84 -21.29 2.72
CA ARG A 28 0.64 -21.35 3.57
C ARG A 28 -0.65 -21.30 2.76
N ARG A 29 -0.71 -20.47 1.71
CA ARG A 29 -1.87 -20.45 0.81
C ARG A 29 -2.10 -21.83 0.16
N ASN A 30 -1.03 -22.52 -0.24
CA ASN A 30 -1.11 -23.85 -0.82
C ASN A 30 -1.55 -24.91 0.20
N ALA A 31 -0.99 -24.87 1.42
CA ALA A 31 -1.30 -25.84 2.47
C ALA A 31 -2.71 -25.67 3.08
N GLU A 32 -3.16 -24.43 3.29
CA GLU A 32 -4.39 -24.11 4.02
C GLU A 32 -5.58 -23.77 3.10
N GLY A 33 -5.32 -23.54 1.81
CA GLY A 33 -6.33 -23.20 0.81
C GLY A 33 -7.21 -22.01 1.23
N GLN A 34 -8.53 -22.24 1.26
CA GLN A 34 -9.52 -21.21 1.60
C GLN A 34 -9.49 -20.74 3.07
N LYS A 35 -8.81 -21.48 3.96
CA LYS A 35 -8.64 -21.09 5.37
C LYS A 35 -7.64 -19.95 5.53
N TYR A 36 -6.67 -19.82 4.62
CA TYR A 36 -5.71 -18.73 4.64
C TYR A 36 -6.29 -17.46 4.03
N LYS A 37 -6.67 -16.51 4.89
CA LYS A 37 -7.35 -15.26 4.47
C LYS A 37 -6.41 -14.09 4.15
N LYS A 38 -5.10 -14.23 4.36
CA LYS A 38 -4.16 -13.12 4.12
C LYS A 38 -3.94 -12.92 2.62
N GLY A 39 -4.11 -11.69 2.18
CA GLY A 39 -3.74 -11.22 0.85
C GLY A 39 -2.66 -10.15 0.89
N TYR A 40 -2.24 -9.74 -0.30
CA TYR A 40 -1.32 -8.61 -0.54
C TYR A 40 -1.98 -7.30 -0.11
N GLU A 41 -1.30 -6.59 0.79
CA GLU A 41 -1.73 -5.28 1.27
C GLU A 41 -0.53 -4.38 1.53
N VAL A 42 -0.60 -3.11 1.12
CA VAL A 42 0.23 -2.04 1.67
C VAL A 42 -0.66 -1.15 2.52
N ARG A 43 -0.15 -0.67 3.65
CA ARG A 43 -0.82 0.29 4.52
C ARG A 43 -0.01 1.55 4.58
N LEU A 44 -0.63 2.66 4.19
CA LEU A 44 -0.12 4.00 4.48
C LEU A 44 -0.90 4.56 5.67
N VAL A 45 -0.24 5.35 6.51
CA VAL A 45 -0.79 5.80 7.78
C VAL A 45 -0.76 7.32 7.83
N ALA A 46 -1.95 7.91 7.92
CA ALA A 46 -2.16 9.33 8.13
C ALA A 46 -2.52 9.63 9.59
N THR A 47 -2.11 10.80 10.07
CA THR A 47 -2.41 11.36 11.38
C THR A 47 -3.56 12.37 11.34
N SER A 48 -3.91 12.85 10.15
CA SER A 48 -5.00 13.80 9.89
C SER A 48 -5.78 13.44 8.62
N LEU A 49 -6.90 14.12 8.39
CA LEU A 49 -7.65 13.98 7.12
C LEU A 49 -6.89 14.62 5.95
N ASP A 50 -6.13 15.68 6.19
CA ASP A 50 -5.34 16.34 5.14
C ASP A 50 -4.24 15.40 4.61
N GLU A 51 -3.52 14.72 5.50
CA GLU A 51 -2.54 13.69 5.10
C GLU A 51 -3.21 12.52 4.37
N LEU A 52 -4.43 12.13 4.78
CA LEU A 52 -5.17 11.10 4.06
C LEU A 52 -5.46 11.53 2.61
N PHE A 53 -5.96 12.74 2.41
CA PHE A 53 -6.27 13.25 1.07
C PHE A 53 -5.02 13.43 0.22
N ASP A 54 -3.91 13.86 0.82
CA ASP A 54 -2.61 13.95 0.15
C ASP A 54 -2.14 12.56 -0.32
N ILE A 55 -2.16 11.56 0.57
CA ILE A 55 -1.87 10.16 0.21
C ILE A 55 -2.76 9.70 -0.95
N GLN A 56 -4.07 9.98 -0.90
CA GLN A 56 -5.00 9.56 -1.96
C GLN A 56 -4.69 10.23 -3.30
N GLY A 57 -4.36 11.53 -3.30
CA GLY A 57 -3.94 12.26 -4.49
C GLY A 57 -2.70 11.64 -5.11
N LEU A 58 -1.67 11.42 -4.30
CA LEU A 58 -0.43 10.77 -4.72
C LEU A 58 -0.67 9.37 -5.32
N LEU A 59 -1.57 8.57 -4.72
CA LEU A 59 -1.91 7.25 -5.24
C LEU A 59 -2.66 7.32 -6.58
N VAL A 60 -3.57 8.29 -6.75
CA VAL A 60 -4.26 8.54 -8.03
C VAL A 60 -3.25 8.91 -9.11
N GLU A 61 -2.34 9.85 -8.82
CA GLU A 61 -1.28 10.27 -9.75
C GLU A 61 -0.31 9.13 -10.09
N ALA A 62 -0.02 8.26 -9.12
CA ALA A 62 0.74 7.04 -9.32
C ALA A 62 -0.01 5.96 -10.11
N GLY A 63 -1.32 6.13 -10.36
CA GLY A 63 -2.18 5.16 -11.02
C GLY A 63 -2.37 3.88 -10.20
N ILE A 64 -2.38 4.00 -8.87
CA ILE A 64 -2.55 2.89 -7.92
C ILE A 64 -3.96 2.96 -7.33
N SER A 65 -4.71 1.87 -7.44
CA SER A 65 -6.02 1.77 -6.80
C SER A 65 -5.87 1.44 -5.31
N PHE A 66 -6.73 2.04 -4.48
CA PHE A 66 -6.69 1.87 -3.03
C PHE A 66 -8.07 1.56 -2.45
N GLY A 67 -8.08 0.91 -1.29
CA GLY A 67 -9.30 0.51 -0.59
C GLY A 67 -9.89 1.64 0.26
N ARG A 68 -11.03 1.36 0.93
CA ARG A 68 -11.63 2.32 1.85
C ARG A 68 -10.72 2.54 3.07
N PRO A 69 -10.43 3.80 3.46
CA PRO A 69 -9.65 4.08 4.65
C PRO A 69 -10.42 3.70 5.93
N TYR A 70 -9.69 3.40 6.99
CA TYR A 70 -10.26 3.07 8.29
C TYR A 70 -9.43 3.63 9.44
N VAL A 71 -10.09 3.91 10.56
CA VAL A 71 -9.41 4.41 11.76
C VAL A 71 -8.89 3.23 12.57
N LYS A 72 -7.62 3.30 12.96
CA LYS A 72 -6.99 2.38 13.91
C LYS A 72 -6.41 3.18 15.07
N VAL A 73 -7.03 3.05 16.24
CA VAL A 73 -6.71 3.84 17.45
C VAL A 73 -6.86 5.34 17.15
N ARG A 74 -5.76 6.08 16.94
CA ARG A 74 -5.74 7.52 16.65
C ARG A 74 -5.15 7.85 15.28
N ARG A 75 -5.00 6.84 14.41
CA ARG A 75 -4.45 7.01 13.07
C ARG A 75 -5.44 6.55 12.02
N ILE A 76 -5.34 7.11 10.83
CA ILE A 76 -6.14 6.73 9.68
C ILE A 76 -5.25 5.88 8.78
N VAL A 77 -5.72 4.69 8.43
CA VAL A 77 -5.00 3.78 7.54
C VAL A 77 -5.63 3.84 6.17
N GLN A 78 -4.82 4.13 5.15
CA GLN A 78 -5.17 4.00 3.74
C GLN A 78 -4.62 2.67 3.21
N PRO A 79 -5.46 1.63 3.03
CA PRO A 79 -5.01 0.36 2.50
C PRO A 79 -4.91 0.38 0.97
N ILE A 80 -3.93 -0.33 0.43
CA ILE A 80 -3.76 -0.67 -0.98
C ILE A 80 -3.86 -2.19 -1.06
N TYR A 81 -4.86 -2.71 -1.78
CA TYR A 81 -5.12 -4.14 -1.86
C TYR A 81 -4.79 -4.71 -3.23
N GLY A 82 -4.49 -6.01 -3.25
CA GLY A 82 -4.32 -6.78 -4.47
C GLY A 82 -2.86 -6.83 -4.91
N ARG A 83 -2.48 -7.97 -5.50
CA ARG A 83 -1.10 -8.29 -5.88
C ARG A 83 -0.51 -7.22 -6.81
N ASP A 84 -1.25 -6.80 -7.82
CA ASP A 84 -0.74 -5.87 -8.84
C ASP A 84 -0.53 -4.45 -8.31
N ASN A 85 -1.46 -3.93 -7.50
CA ASN A 85 -1.30 -2.62 -6.87
C ASN A 85 -0.15 -2.60 -5.87
N VAL A 86 -0.01 -3.67 -5.07
CA VAL A 86 1.11 -3.81 -4.12
C VAL A 86 2.44 -3.92 -4.86
N LYS A 87 2.51 -4.74 -5.92
CA LYS A 87 3.71 -4.87 -6.74
C LYS A 87 4.11 -3.52 -7.33
N ARG A 88 3.17 -2.81 -7.96
CA ARG A 88 3.42 -1.49 -8.53
C ARG A 88 3.89 -0.48 -7.49
N PHE A 89 3.29 -0.49 -6.30
CA PHE A 89 3.73 0.36 -5.20
C PHE A 89 5.20 0.09 -4.85
N LEU A 90 5.58 -1.18 -4.68
CA LEU A 90 6.95 -1.57 -4.35
C LEU A 90 7.95 -1.23 -5.46
N GLU A 91 7.57 -1.42 -6.73
CA GLU A 91 8.38 -1.02 -7.88
C GLU A 91 8.68 0.48 -7.86
N LEU A 92 7.74 1.33 -7.41
CA LEU A 92 7.97 2.76 -7.23
C LEU A 92 8.93 3.06 -6.07
N MET A 93 8.93 2.24 -5.03
CA MET A 93 9.87 2.34 -3.90
C MET A 93 11.26 1.78 -4.23
N GLY A 94 11.48 1.28 -5.45
CA GLY A 94 12.73 0.61 -5.85
C GLY A 94 12.87 -0.80 -5.30
N GLU A 95 11.82 -1.37 -4.72
CA GLU A 95 11.78 -2.76 -4.25
C GLU A 95 11.25 -3.67 -5.35
N SER A 96 11.95 -4.78 -5.60
CA SER A 96 11.45 -5.84 -6.48
C SER A 96 10.69 -6.88 -5.65
N LEU A 97 9.39 -7.00 -5.89
CA LEU A 97 8.62 -8.14 -5.40
C LEU A 97 8.68 -9.24 -6.46
N ASP A 98 9.53 -10.25 -6.23
CA ASP A 98 9.52 -11.51 -6.99
C ASP A 98 8.36 -12.36 -6.45
N ILE A 99 7.32 -12.52 -7.27
CA ILE A 99 6.03 -13.13 -6.87
C ILE A 99 5.54 -14.16 -7.85
#